data_AF-A0A7W7BMW2-F1
#
_entry.id   AF-A0A7W7BMW2-F1
#
_cell.length_a   1.000
_cell.length_b   1.000
_cell.length_c   1.000
_cell.angle_alpha   90.00
_cell.angle_beta   90.00
_cell.angle_gamma   90.00
#
_symmetry.space_group_name_H-M   'P 1'
#
loop_
_entity.id
_entity.type
_entity.pdbx_description
1 polymer ?
#
loop_
_entity_poly.entity_id
_entity_poly.type
_entity_poly.pdbx_seq_one_letter_code
_entity_poly.pdbx_strand_id
1 'polypeptide(L)' 'MTLAEIAAVAGLSPHHFHRVFRAVVGENPKAHLRRLRLERAVYRLKVSTDTVLHIALESAASV' A
#
# COMPACT_ATOMS: atom_id res chain seq x y z
N MET A 1 -7.26 3.25 -4.75
CA MET A 1 -7.29 1.89 -4.16
C MET A 1 -7.83 1.91 -2.73
N THR A 2 -9.16 1.89 -2.62
CA THR A 2 -9.90 1.65 -1.38
C THR A 2 -9.91 0.16 -1.04
N LEU A 3 -10.24 -0.19 0.21
CA LEU A 3 -10.40 -1.60 0.62
C LEU A 3 -11.47 -2.32 -0.22
N ALA A 4 -12.55 -1.61 -0.59
CA ALA A 4 -13.62 -2.14 -1.41
C ALA A 4 -13.18 -2.46 -2.84
N GLU A 5 -12.36 -1.60 -3.45
CA GLU A 5 -11.79 -1.84 -4.78
C GLU A 5 -10.92 -3.10 -4.79
N ILE A 6 -10.03 -3.25 -3.81
CA ILE A 6 -9.14 -4.42 -3.73
C ILE A 6 -9.94 -5.69 -3.43
N ALA A 7 -10.94 -5.61 -2.56
CA ALA A 7 -11.82 -6.73 -2.26
C ALA A 7 -12.62 -7.19 -3.49
N ALA A 8 -13.12 -6.25 -4.29
CA ALA A 8 -13.83 -6.54 -5.54
C ALA A 8 -12.93 -7.28 -6.55
N VAL A 9 -11.67 -6.83 -6.72
CA VAL A 9 -10.69 -7.53 -7.57
C VAL A 9 -10.40 -8.96 -7.06
N ALA A 10 -10.41 -9.16 -5.74
CA ALA A 10 -10.23 -10.46 -5.12
C ALA A 10 -11.51 -11.34 -5.12
N GLY A 11 -12.66 -10.83 -5.61
CA GLY A 11 -13.94 -11.55 -5.58
C GLY A 11 -14.52 -11.71 -4.18
N LEU A 12 -14.17 -10.84 -3.24
CA LEU A 12 -14.55 -10.93 -1.83
C LEU A 12 -15.32 -9.68 -1.37
N SER A 13 -16.18 -9.84 -0.35
CA SER A 13 -16.69 -8.68 0.38
C SER A 13 -15.55 -8.01 1.18
N PRO A 14 -15.61 -6.69 1.45
CA PRO A 14 -14.54 -5.98 2.14
C PRO A 14 -14.15 -6.59 3.49
N HIS A 15 -15.14 -7.05 4.27
CA HIS A 15 -14.91 -7.70 5.56
C HIS A 15 -14.24 -9.08 5.41
N HIS A 16 -14.67 -9.88 4.42
CA HIS A 16 -14.05 -11.17 4.14
C HIS A 16 -12.60 -11.02 3.67
N PHE A 17 -12.37 -10.08 2.74
CA PHE A 17 -11.03 -9.74 2.26
C PHE A 17 -10.12 -9.35 3.42
N HIS A 18 -10.55 -8.44 4.29
CA HIS A 18 -9.75 -8.01 5.44
C HIS A 18 -9.36 -9.19 6.35
N ARG A 19 -10.29 -10.12 6.62
CA ARG A 19 -10.03 -11.29 7.47
C ARG A 19 -9.05 -12.25 6.83
N VAL A 20 -9.28 -12.62 5.56
CA VAL A 20 -8.41 -13.53 4.81
C VAL A 20 -7.03 -12.94 4.62
N PHE A 21 -6.94 -11.67 4.23
CA PHE A 21 -5.67 -10.97 4.05
C PHE A 21 -4.84 -10.99 5.32
N ARG A 22 -5.44 -10.67 6.48
CA ARG A 22 -4.72 -10.71 7.76
C ARG A 22 -4.26 -12.11 8.13
N ALA A 23 -5.06 -13.14 7.85
CA ALA A 23 -4.69 -14.53 8.13
C ALA A 23 -3.50 -15.00 7.28
N VAL A 24 -3.41 -14.55 6.02
CA VAL A 24 -2.35 -14.96 5.08
C VAL A 24 -1.10 -14.09 5.20
N VAL A 25 -1.25 -12.76 5.28
CA VAL A 25 -0.15 -11.78 5.24
C VAL A 25 0.36 -11.42 6.64
N GLY A 26 -0.44 -11.66 7.68
CA GLY A 26 -0.07 -11.38 9.07
C GLY A 26 -0.38 -9.95 9.54
N GLU A 27 -0.92 -9.10 8.68
CA GLU A 27 -1.27 -7.71 9.01
C GLU A 27 -2.53 -7.24 8.29
N ASN A 28 -3.05 -6.07 8.67
CA ASN A 28 -4.19 -5.49 7.95
C ASN A 28 -3.76 -4.85 6.60
N PRO A 29 -4.67 -4.79 5.60
CA PRO A 29 -4.36 -4.23 4.27
C PRO A 29 -3.81 -2.79 4.29
N LYS A 30 -4.29 -1.94 5.22
CA LYS A 30 -3.84 -0.54 5.33
C LYS A 30 -2.39 -0.43 5.80
N ALA A 31 -2.00 -1.26 6.77
CA ALA A 31 -0.62 -1.35 7.25
C ALA A 31 0.31 -1.88 6.16
N HIS A 32 -0.12 -2.90 5.42
CA HIS A 32 0.63 -3.45 4.29
C HIS A 32 0.89 -2.40 3.21
N LEU A 33 -0.16 -1.70 2.77
CA LEU A 33 -0.05 -0.64 1.76
C LEU A 33 0.91 0.48 2.21
N ARG A 34 0.83 0.88 3.49
CA ARG A 34 1.75 1.89 4.04
C ARG A 34 3.20 1.41 4.00
N ARG A 35 3.46 0.14 4.35
CA ARG A 35 4.82 -0.42 4.29
C ARG A 35 5.34 -0.45 2.85
N LEU A 36 4.56 -0.96 1.90
CA LEU A 36 4.95 -0.99 0.49
C LEU A 36 5.25 0.41 -0.07
N ARG A 37 4.48 1.43 0.33
CA ARG A 37 4.74 2.83 -0.05
C ARG A 37 6.07 3.33 0.50
N LEU A 38 6.38 3.03 1.76
CA LEU A 38 7.66 3.39 2.37
C LEU A 38 8.83 2.65 1.70
N GLU A 39 8.70 1.36 1.41
CA GLU A 39 9.71 0.58 0.71
C GLU A 39 10.01 1.18 -0.67
N ARG A 40 8.97 1.57 -1.42
CA ARG A 40 9.12 2.28 -2.71
C ARG A 40 9.78 3.65 -2.55
N ALA A 41 9.42 4.41 -1.53
CA ALA A 41 10.04 5.71 -1.24
C ALA A 41 11.54 5.55 -0.93
N VAL A 42 11.89 4.58 -0.08
CA VAL A 42 13.28 4.23 0.26
C VAL A 42 14.05 3.78 -0.97
N TYR A 43 13.43 2.99 -1.84
CA TYR A 43 14.05 2.62 -3.11
C TYR A 43 14.35 3.85 -3.97
N ARG A 44 13.37 4.74 -4.18
CA ARG A 44 13.57 5.99 -4.96
C ARG A 44 14.68 6.85 -4.36
N LEU A 45 14.74 7.00 -3.05
CA LEU A 45 15.81 7.74 -2.36
C LEU A 45 17.21 7.19 -2.68
N LYS A 46 17.33 5.90 -3.00
CA LYS A 46 18.62 5.27 -3.33
C LYS A 46 18.99 5.36 -4.81
N VAL A 47 18.00 5.45 -5.71
CA VAL A 47 18.23 5.26 -7.15
C VAL A 47 17.89 6.47 -8.01
N SER A 48 17.22 7.49 -7.46
CA SER A 48 16.91 8.72 -8.19
C SER A 48 17.58 9.95 -7.58
N THR A 49 17.63 11.03 -8.34
CA THR A 49 18.08 12.36 -7.91
C THR A 49 16.91 13.27 -7.52
N ASP A 50 15.73 12.70 -7.32
CA ASP A 50 14.56 13.46 -6.92
C ASP A 50 14.74 14.05 -5.53
N THR A 51 14.12 15.19 -5.28
CA THR A 51 14.12 15.76 -3.93
C THR A 51 13.34 14.86 -2.96
N VAL A 52 13.79 14.83 -1.71
CA VAL A 52 13.08 14.11 -0.63
C VAL A 52 11.61 14.55 -0.53
N LEU A 53 11.35 15.85 -0.73
CA LEU A 53 9.99 16.41 -0.75
C LEU A 53 9.15 15.81 -1.88
N HIS A 54 9.69 15.74 -3.09
CA HIS A 54 8.98 15.15 -4.23
C HIS A 54 8.67 13.66 -4.01
N ILE A 55 9.64 12.88 -3.52
CA ILE A 55 9.45 11.47 -3.20
C ILE A 55 8.39 11.27 -2.10
N ALA A 56 8.39 12.13 -1.08
CA ALA A 56 7.41 12.08 0.00
C ALA A 56 5.98 12.37 -0.48
N LEU A 57 5.81 13.39 -1.32
CA LEU A 57 4.52 13.76 -1.93
C LEU A 57 3.94 12.60 -2.75
N GLU A 58 4.72 12.03 -3.65
CA GLU A 58 4.31 10.90 -4.49
C GLU A 58 3.91 9.67 -3.64
N SER A 59 4.67 9.39 -2.59
CA SER A 59 4.44 8.23 -1.72
C SER A 59 3.21 8.40 -0.82
N ALA A 60 2.81 9.63 -0.51
CA ALA A 60 1.62 9.96 0.27
C ALA A 60 0.35 10.07 -0.59
N ALA A 61 0.47 10.53 -1.84
CA ALA A 61 -0.65 10.89 -2.71
C ALA A 61 -1.09 9.80 -3.71
N SER A 62 -0.34 8.70 -3.83
CA SER A 62 -0.70 7.61 -4.77
C SER A 62 -2.00 6.91 -4.36
N VAL A 63 -3.13 7.40 -4.89
CA VAL A 63 -4.50 6.85 -4.77
C VAL A 63 -4.59 5.52 -5.50
#